data_AF-T1PNB8-F1
#
_entry.id   AF-T1PNB8-F1
#
_cell.length_a   1.000
_cell.length_b   1.000
_cell.length_c   1.000
_cell.angle_alpha   90.00
_cell.angle_beta   90.00
_cell.angle_gamma   90.00
#
_symmetry.space_group_name_H-M   'P 1'
#
loop_
_entity.id
_entity.type
_entity.pdbx_description
1 polymer ?
#
loop_
_entity_poly.entity_id
_entity_poly.type
_entity_poly.pdbx_seq_one_letter_code
_entity_poly.pdbx_strand_id
1 'polypeptide(L)'
;MGRLKTLRDEYAFVSDKTDALNTASEKLIEEQEKLQKLGEDIHKRLHYFSQVELLNQRLHSPTLSVASESFRECLNKIDDCLTYLKEHPKFKDSHAYTIKYKHCLAKAVTLIKNYVNTVMSQATEATLRPRNTTPNSSGDIAPTSPDAAFALYYGKYQTSAAKVKRVSQMIESRVDVCHEYANLLAELQQNYLNERSTIMTPSVDKAIKEIKAQHKGDHCTLMR
;
A
#
# COMPACT_ATOMS: atom_id res chain seq x y z
N MET A 1 -54.43 -68.05 8.06
CA MET A 1 -53.75 -67.50 9.26
C MET A 1 -52.22 -67.51 9.13
N GLY A 2 -51.56 -68.64 8.84
CA GLY A 2 -50.09 -68.71 8.76
C GLY A 2 -49.41 -67.83 7.71
N ARG A 3 -49.90 -67.83 6.46
CA ARG A 3 -49.33 -67.02 5.35
C ARG A 3 -49.36 -65.51 5.59
N LEU A 4 -50.40 -65.01 6.27
CA LEU A 4 -50.54 -63.59 6.59
C LEU A 4 -49.53 -63.16 7.68
N LYS A 5 -49.21 -64.08 8.60
CA LYS A 5 -48.18 -63.88 9.62
C LYS A 5 -46.80 -63.83 8.97
N THR A 6 -46.49 -64.77 8.08
CA THR A 6 -45.22 -64.79 7.32
C THR A 6 -45.04 -63.51 6.51
N LEU A 7 -46.07 -63.06 5.79
CA LEU A 7 -45.99 -61.81 5.00
C LEU A 7 -45.80 -60.58 5.89
N ARG A 8 -46.42 -60.55 7.07
CA ARG A 8 -46.23 -59.47 8.05
C ARG A 8 -44.81 -59.46 8.61
N ASP A 9 -44.25 -60.64 8.91
CA ASP A 9 -42.90 -60.78 9.42
C ASP A 9 -41.86 -60.39 8.36
N GLU A 10 -42.07 -60.78 7.08
CA GLU A 10 -41.25 -60.32 5.95
C GLU A 10 -41.35 -58.81 5.73
N TYR A 11 -42.55 -58.24 5.81
CA TYR A 11 -42.75 -56.80 5.67
C TYR A 11 -42.04 -56.03 6.79
N ALA A 12 -42.16 -56.48 8.04
CA ALA A 12 -41.45 -55.87 9.17
C ALA A 12 -39.92 -55.96 8.98
N PHE A 13 -39.41 -57.11 8.57
CA PHE A 13 -37.99 -57.29 8.29
C PHE A 13 -37.46 -56.36 7.18
N VAL A 14 -38.23 -56.21 6.10
CA VAL A 14 -37.87 -55.29 5.01
C VAL A 14 -37.95 -53.85 5.48
N SER A 15 -39.01 -53.47 6.21
CA SER A 15 -39.16 -52.12 6.78
C SER A 15 -37.97 -51.77 7.68
N ASP A 16 -37.64 -52.63 8.65
CA ASP A 16 -36.54 -52.41 9.58
C ASP A 16 -35.20 -52.28 8.84
N LYS A 17 -34.98 -53.09 7.80
CA LYS A 17 -33.78 -52.96 6.95
C LYS A 17 -33.76 -51.68 6.14
N THR A 18 -34.90 -51.27 5.59
CA THR A 18 -35.03 -50.02 4.83
C THR A 18 -34.81 -48.81 5.74
N ASP A 19 -35.37 -48.81 6.94
CA ASP A 19 -35.19 -47.74 7.93
C ASP A 19 -33.73 -47.67 8.42
N ALA A 20 -33.10 -48.82 8.66
CA ALA A 20 -31.68 -48.89 9.00
C ALA A 20 -30.79 -48.39 7.85
N LEU A 21 -31.10 -48.76 6.61
CA LEU A 21 -30.38 -48.27 5.43
C LEU A 21 -30.57 -46.76 5.25
N ASN A 22 -31.80 -46.26 5.41
CA ASN A 22 -32.10 -44.84 5.30
C ASN A 22 -31.33 -44.04 6.37
N THR A 23 -31.37 -44.50 7.63
CA THR A 23 -30.61 -43.88 8.73
C THR A 23 -29.10 -43.88 8.47
N ALA A 24 -28.56 -44.98 7.91
CA ALA A 24 -27.15 -45.05 7.56
C ALA A 24 -26.80 -44.08 6.41
N SER A 25 -27.68 -43.95 5.42
CA SER A 25 -27.54 -43.00 4.32
C SER A 25 -27.58 -41.54 4.80
N GLU A 26 -28.50 -41.20 5.70
CA GLU A 26 -28.59 -39.86 6.29
C GLU A 26 -27.32 -39.50 7.06
N LYS A 27 -26.81 -40.43 7.89
CA LYS A 27 -25.53 -40.24 8.59
C LYS A 27 -24.35 -40.05 7.65
N LEU A 28 -24.29 -40.82 6.55
CA LEU A 28 -23.26 -40.67 5.53
C LEU A 28 -23.31 -39.31 4.86
N ILE A 29 -24.51 -38.80 4.55
CA ILE A 29 -24.69 -37.45 3.98
C ILE A 29 -24.22 -36.39 4.98
N GLU A 30 -24.61 -36.49 6.24
CA GLU A 30 -24.14 -35.55 7.27
C GLU A 30 -22.61 -35.56 7.43
N GLU A 31 -21.99 -36.75 7.42
CA GLU A 31 -20.53 -36.88 7.50
C GLU A 31 -19.86 -36.28 6.25
N GLN A 32 -20.41 -36.51 5.07
CA GLN A 32 -19.92 -35.92 3.83
C GLN A 32 -19.97 -34.38 3.88
N GLU A 33 -21.09 -33.80 4.33
CA GLU A 33 -21.22 -32.35 4.48
C GLU A 33 -20.21 -31.78 5.49
N LYS A 34 -20.02 -32.46 6.63
CA LYS A 34 -19.03 -32.08 7.65
C LYS A 34 -17.61 -32.11 7.08
N LEU A 35 -17.25 -33.16 6.34
CA LEU A 35 -15.94 -33.30 5.72
C LEU A 35 -15.71 -32.25 4.63
N GLN A 36 -16.73 -31.95 3.82
CA GLN A 36 -16.65 -30.89 2.82
C GLN A 36 -16.41 -29.53 3.46
N LYS A 37 -17.18 -29.18 4.49
CA LYS A 37 -17.01 -27.92 5.23
C LYS A 37 -15.63 -27.81 5.86
N LEU A 38 -15.12 -28.90 6.43
CA LEU A 38 -13.77 -28.95 6.97
C LEU A 38 -12.71 -28.72 5.88
N GLY A 39 -12.88 -29.34 4.71
CA GLY A 39 -12.01 -29.14 3.55
C GLY A 39 -11.99 -27.69 3.07
N GLU A 40 -13.16 -27.05 2.98
CA GLU A 40 -13.27 -25.63 2.63
C GLU A 40 -12.58 -24.73 3.65
N ASP A 41 -12.75 -24.99 4.95
CA ASP A 41 -12.11 -24.24 6.02
C ASP A 41 -10.59 -24.40 5.99
N ILE A 42 -10.08 -25.61 5.76
CA ILE A 42 -8.64 -25.85 5.57
C ILE A 42 -8.13 -25.05 4.36
N HIS A 43 -8.85 -25.08 3.24
CA HIS A 43 -8.45 -24.36 2.04
C HIS A 43 -8.41 -22.83 2.25
N LYS A 44 -9.44 -22.27 2.90
CA LYS A 44 -9.50 -20.85 3.27
C LYS A 44 -8.32 -20.44 4.15
N ARG A 45 -8.00 -21.25 5.17
CA ARG A 45 -6.87 -20.98 6.06
C ARG A 45 -5.54 -21.06 5.31
N LEU A 46 -5.38 -22.07 4.45
CA LEU A 46 -4.16 -22.29 3.66
C LEU A 46 -3.95 -21.20 2.60
N HIS A 47 -5.01 -20.57 2.12
CA HIS A 47 -4.96 -19.48 1.15
C HIS A 47 -4.00 -18.36 1.61
N TYR A 48 -4.07 -17.94 2.88
CA TYR A 48 -3.17 -16.92 3.44
C TYR A 48 -1.71 -17.35 3.50
N PHE A 49 -1.40 -18.64 3.42
CA PHE A 49 -0.03 -19.16 3.37
C PHE A 49 0.45 -19.37 1.93
N SER A 50 -0.43 -19.39 0.93
CA SER A 50 -0.02 -19.58 -0.47
C SER A 50 0.20 -18.27 -1.24
N GLN A 51 -0.36 -17.14 -0.77
CA GLN A 51 -0.28 -15.86 -1.50
C GLN A 51 1.12 -15.22 -1.53
N VAL A 52 2.00 -15.56 -0.58
CA VAL A 52 3.26 -14.84 -0.39
C VAL A 52 4.17 -14.85 -1.62
N GLU A 53 4.29 -16.00 -2.29
CA GLU A 53 5.17 -16.14 -3.45
C GLU A 53 4.63 -15.37 -4.65
N LEU A 54 3.31 -15.42 -4.87
CA LEU A 54 2.64 -14.68 -5.93
C LEU A 54 2.78 -13.17 -5.74
N LEU A 55 2.61 -12.69 -4.51
CA LEU A 55 2.77 -11.27 -4.17
C LEU A 55 4.23 -10.83 -4.35
N ASN A 56 5.16 -11.66 -3.90
CA ASN A 56 6.58 -11.40 -4.08
C ASN A 56 6.94 -11.29 -5.57
N GLN A 57 6.49 -12.23 -6.41
CA GLN A 57 6.71 -12.19 -7.86
C GLN A 57 6.11 -10.94 -8.51
N ARG A 58 4.88 -10.55 -8.14
CA ARG A 58 4.25 -9.33 -8.67
C ARG A 58 5.06 -8.09 -8.30
N LEU A 59 5.50 -7.96 -7.05
CA LEU A 59 6.30 -6.83 -6.58
C LEU A 59 7.67 -6.72 -7.26
N HIS A 60 8.19 -7.82 -7.81
CA HIS A 60 9.42 -7.83 -8.61
C HIS A 60 9.20 -7.48 -10.09
N SER A 61 7.95 -7.37 -10.54
CA SER A 61 7.66 -7.04 -11.94
C SER A 61 8.09 -5.60 -12.27
N PRO A 62 8.91 -5.38 -13.30
CA PRO A 62 9.32 -4.03 -13.71
C PRO A 62 8.16 -3.22 -14.31
N THR A 63 7.08 -3.88 -14.72
CA THR A 63 5.88 -3.23 -15.28
C THR A 63 4.89 -2.77 -14.21
N LEU A 64 5.11 -3.12 -12.94
CA LEU A 64 4.23 -2.73 -11.86
C LEU A 64 4.43 -1.26 -11.51
N SER A 65 3.41 -0.45 -11.73
CA SER A 65 3.41 0.96 -11.38
C SER A 65 2.84 1.16 -9.97
N VAL A 66 3.52 1.95 -9.13
CA VAL A 66 3.01 2.29 -7.79
C VAL A 66 1.66 3.02 -7.85
N ALA A 67 1.38 3.73 -8.95
CA ALA A 67 0.13 4.46 -9.15
C ALA A 67 -1.02 3.60 -9.69
N SER A 68 -0.78 2.32 -10.03
CA SER A 68 -1.81 1.44 -10.58
C SER A 68 -2.70 0.83 -9.50
N GLU A 69 -3.91 0.43 -9.92
CA GLU A 69 -4.83 -0.32 -9.06
C GLU A 69 -4.26 -1.69 -8.67
N SER A 70 -3.52 -2.33 -9.58
CA SER A 70 -2.88 -3.63 -9.32
C SER A 70 -1.86 -3.58 -8.17
N PHE A 71 -1.16 -2.44 -7.99
CA PHE A 71 -0.27 -2.26 -6.84
C PHE A 71 -1.07 -2.10 -5.54
N ARG A 72 -2.19 -1.36 -5.59
CA ARG A 72 -3.12 -1.23 -4.45
C ARG A 72 -3.70 -2.58 -4.02
N GLU A 73 -4.08 -3.42 -4.97
CA GLU A 73 -4.54 -4.79 -4.69
C GLU A 73 -3.44 -5.65 -4.04
N CYS A 74 -2.18 -5.49 -4.43
CA CYS A 74 -1.07 -6.20 -3.80
C CYS A 74 -0.93 -5.78 -2.33
N LEU A 75 -1.02 -4.48 -2.04
CA LEU A 75 -0.98 -3.98 -0.66
C LEU A 75 -2.16 -4.50 0.17
N ASN A 76 -3.39 -4.47 -0.37
CA ASN A 76 -4.57 -5.02 0.32
C ASN A 76 -4.35 -6.49 0.72
N LYS A 77 -3.86 -7.31 -0.20
CA LYS A 77 -3.58 -8.72 0.08
C LYS A 77 -2.49 -8.92 1.13
N ILE A 78 -1.45 -8.08 1.12
CA ILE A 78 -0.39 -8.12 2.14
C ILE A 78 -0.98 -7.77 3.52
N ASP A 79 -1.77 -6.71 3.59
CA ASP A 79 -2.41 -6.23 4.81
C ASP A 79 -3.40 -7.26 5.38
N ASP A 80 -4.23 -7.86 4.52
CA ASP A 80 -5.17 -8.91 4.90
C ASP A 80 -4.43 -10.14 5.44
N CYS A 81 -3.35 -10.56 4.79
CA CYS A 81 -2.53 -11.69 5.23
C CYS A 81 -1.83 -11.41 6.56
N LEU A 82 -1.27 -10.21 6.73
CA LEU A 82 -0.62 -9.81 7.99
C LEU A 82 -1.62 -9.74 9.15
N THR A 83 -2.81 -9.20 8.90
CA THR A 83 -3.90 -9.12 9.88
C THR A 83 -4.34 -10.51 10.31
N TYR A 84 -4.61 -11.39 9.34
CA TYR A 84 -5.00 -12.77 9.60
C TYR A 84 -3.94 -13.54 10.41
N LEU A 85 -2.65 -13.42 10.05
CA LEU A 85 -1.57 -14.09 10.78
C LEU A 85 -1.40 -13.55 12.21
N LYS A 86 -1.64 -12.25 12.43
CA LYS A 86 -1.63 -11.62 13.75
C LYS A 86 -2.76 -12.12 14.65
N GLU A 87 -3.95 -12.36 14.08
CA GLU A 87 -5.10 -12.94 14.81
C GLU A 87 -4.92 -14.44 15.10
N HIS A 88 -4.11 -15.14 14.31
CA HIS A 88 -3.85 -16.57 14.45
C HIS A 88 -2.36 -16.91 14.74
N PRO A 89 -1.79 -16.43 15.87
CA PRO A 89 -0.38 -16.67 16.20
C PRO A 89 -0.08 -18.14 16.57
N LYS A 90 -1.12 -18.94 16.85
CA LYS A 90 -0.98 -20.35 17.28
C LYS A 90 -0.62 -21.30 16.13
N PHE A 91 -0.74 -20.89 14.87
CA PHE A 91 -0.34 -21.75 13.75
C PHE A 91 1.18 -21.91 13.71
N LYS A 92 1.64 -23.14 13.46
CA LYS A 92 3.06 -23.53 13.45
C LYS A 92 3.92 -22.57 12.60
N ASP A 93 3.47 -22.27 11.40
CA ASP A 93 4.23 -21.45 10.45
C ASP A 93 3.83 -19.97 10.46
N SER A 94 2.95 -19.54 11.39
CA SER A 94 2.44 -18.16 11.42
C SER A 94 3.56 -17.12 11.48
N HIS A 95 4.54 -17.35 12.37
CA HIS A 95 5.67 -16.44 12.53
C HIS A 95 6.54 -16.37 11.27
N ALA A 96 6.85 -17.52 10.66
CA ALA A 96 7.67 -17.59 9.46
C ALA A 96 7.00 -16.84 8.28
N TYR A 97 5.70 -17.02 8.09
CA TYR A 97 4.96 -16.31 7.03
C TYR A 97 4.78 -14.83 7.34
N THR A 98 4.60 -14.44 8.60
CA THR A 98 4.57 -13.03 9.01
C THR A 98 5.85 -12.33 8.57
N ILE A 99 7.03 -12.94 8.78
CA ILE A 99 8.31 -12.40 8.33
C ILE A 99 8.34 -12.25 6.80
N LYS A 100 7.89 -13.26 6.04
CA LYS A 100 7.86 -13.19 4.57
C LYS A 100 6.93 -12.09 4.07
N TYR A 101 5.75 -11.91 4.67
CA TYR A 101 4.85 -10.82 4.32
C TYR A 101 5.40 -9.45 4.70
N LYS A 102 6.08 -9.32 5.85
CA LYS A 102 6.82 -8.10 6.19
C LYS A 102 7.93 -7.77 5.20
N HIS A 103 8.60 -8.79 4.65
CA HIS A 103 9.57 -8.58 3.57
C HIS A 103 8.90 -8.04 2.29
N CYS A 104 7.76 -8.61 1.89
CA CYS A 104 6.96 -8.08 0.78
C CYS A 104 6.53 -6.63 1.02
N LEU A 105 6.08 -6.32 2.24
CA LEU A 105 5.72 -4.96 2.66
C LEU A 105 6.91 -4.01 2.56
N ALA A 106 8.07 -4.37 3.09
CA ALA A 106 9.29 -3.55 3.03
C ALA A 106 9.71 -3.26 1.58
N LYS A 107 9.57 -4.26 0.69
CA LYS A 107 9.79 -4.08 -0.75
C LYS A 107 8.80 -3.07 -1.35
N ALA A 108 7.51 -3.21 -1.06
CA ALA A 108 6.48 -2.31 -1.54
C ALA A 108 6.69 -0.87 -1.04
N VAL A 109 7.05 -0.69 0.24
CA VAL A 109 7.45 0.59 0.84
C VAL A 109 8.63 1.21 0.10
N THR A 110 9.65 0.42 -0.24
CA THR A 110 10.80 0.89 -1.01
C THR A 110 10.41 1.35 -2.41
N LEU A 111 9.53 0.62 -3.10
CA LEU A 111 9.01 1.01 -4.42
C LEU A 111 8.26 2.33 -4.35
N ILE A 112 7.41 2.51 -3.34
CA ILE A 112 6.68 3.76 -3.12
C ILE A 112 7.63 4.92 -2.88
N LYS A 113 8.61 4.74 -1.99
CA LYS A 113 9.62 5.75 -1.69
C LYS A 113 10.37 6.18 -2.95
N ASN A 114 10.85 5.23 -3.73
CA ASN A 114 11.57 5.50 -4.97
C ASN A 114 10.69 6.24 -6.00
N TYR A 115 9.43 5.84 -6.14
CA TYR A 115 8.48 6.52 -7.01
C TYR A 115 8.27 7.99 -6.60
N VAL A 116 7.96 8.24 -5.32
CA VAL A 116 7.72 9.61 -4.83
C VAL A 116 8.98 10.45 -4.94
N ASN A 117 10.14 9.92 -4.57
CA ASN A 117 11.43 10.61 -4.69
C ASN A 117 11.71 10.99 -6.15
N THR A 118 11.46 10.09 -7.10
CA THR A 118 11.65 10.36 -8.53
C THR A 118 10.72 11.49 -9.00
N VAL A 119 9.43 11.44 -8.62
CA VAL A 119 8.45 12.47 -8.99
C VAL A 119 8.79 13.84 -8.40
N MET A 120 9.28 13.88 -7.16
CA MET A 120 9.70 15.11 -6.49
C MET A 120 10.99 15.67 -7.07
N SER A 121 12.03 14.83 -7.23
CA SER A 121 13.31 15.23 -7.80
C SER A 121 13.14 15.79 -9.22
N GLN A 122 12.30 15.18 -10.06
CA GLN A 122 11.95 15.72 -11.38
C GLN A 122 11.27 17.10 -11.29
N ALA A 123 10.41 17.32 -10.29
CA ALA A 123 9.78 18.62 -10.08
C ALA A 123 10.79 19.67 -9.59
N THR A 124 11.70 19.29 -8.70
CA THR A 124 12.81 20.12 -8.22
C THR A 124 13.72 20.53 -9.37
N GLU A 125 14.18 19.57 -10.18
CA GLU A 125 15.04 19.84 -11.33
C GLU A 125 14.35 20.76 -12.35
N ALA A 126 13.08 20.53 -12.64
CA ALA A 126 12.31 21.39 -13.55
C ALA A 126 12.11 22.82 -13.02
N THR A 127 12.17 23.00 -11.70
CA THR A 127 12.07 24.31 -11.04
C THR A 127 13.42 25.03 -11.00
N LEU A 128 14.51 24.30 -10.72
CA LEU A 128 15.88 24.84 -10.65
C LEU A 128 16.49 25.11 -12.03
N ARG A 129 16.11 24.31 -13.04
CA ARG A 129 16.55 24.45 -14.43
C ARG A 129 15.33 24.58 -15.34
N PRO A 130 14.64 25.74 -15.34
CA PRO A 130 13.61 25.99 -16.32
C PRO A 130 14.27 25.88 -17.69
N ARG A 131 13.88 24.88 -18.48
CA ARG A 131 14.46 24.69 -19.81
C ARG A 131 14.24 25.97 -20.61
N ASN A 132 15.33 26.67 -20.93
CA ASN A 132 15.34 27.86 -21.79
C ASN A 132 14.67 27.52 -23.12
N THR A 133 13.37 27.79 -23.24
CA THR A 133 12.62 27.70 -24.49
C THR A 133 12.76 28.98 -25.33
N THR A 134 13.62 29.91 -24.92
CA THR A 134 13.99 31.10 -25.69
C THR A 134 15.49 31.09 -25.99
N PRO A 135 15.92 31.02 -27.27
CA PRO A 135 17.34 30.95 -27.65
C PRO A 135 18.17 32.20 -27.32
N ASN A 136 17.57 33.29 -26.83
CA ASN A 136 18.22 34.61 -26.75
C ASN A 136 18.26 35.26 -25.35
N SER A 137 18.06 34.50 -24.26
CA SER A 137 18.14 35.06 -22.90
C SER A 137 19.37 34.50 -22.19
N SER A 138 20.50 35.19 -22.35
CA SER A 138 21.70 35.01 -21.55
C SER A 138 21.46 35.46 -20.11
N GLY A 139 21.61 34.54 -19.14
CA GLY A 139 21.87 34.85 -17.74
C GLY A 139 20.62 35.06 -16.87
N ASP A 140 20.50 34.22 -15.85
CA ASP A 140 19.86 34.49 -14.55
C ASP A 140 18.67 35.46 -14.54
N ILE A 141 17.56 35.06 -15.15
CA ILE A 141 16.29 35.77 -14.90
C ILE A 141 15.73 35.24 -13.58
N ALA A 142 16.23 35.78 -12.47
CA ALA A 142 15.46 35.78 -11.24
C ALA A 142 14.10 36.45 -11.56
N PRO A 143 12.96 35.82 -11.21
CA PRO A 143 11.65 36.38 -11.51
C PRO A 143 11.55 37.78 -10.89
N THR A 144 11.35 38.79 -11.73
CA THR A 144 11.32 40.21 -11.35
C THR A 144 10.00 40.61 -10.69
N SER A 145 8.99 39.74 -10.70
CA SER A 145 7.71 39.93 -10.00
C SER A 145 7.42 38.76 -9.05
N PRO A 146 6.77 39.02 -7.89
CA PRO A 146 6.40 37.97 -6.93
C PRO A 146 5.46 36.92 -7.53
N ASP A 147 4.57 37.31 -8.45
CA ASP A 147 3.66 36.40 -9.13
C ASP A 147 4.38 35.46 -10.11
N ALA A 148 5.40 35.96 -10.83
CA ALA A 148 6.23 35.12 -11.70
C ALA A 148 7.09 34.14 -10.88
N ALA A 149 7.57 34.57 -9.71
CA ALA A 149 8.26 33.70 -8.77
C ALA A 149 7.34 32.59 -8.26
N PHE A 150 6.14 32.94 -7.83
CA PHE A 150 5.16 31.97 -7.36
C PHE A 150 4.78 30.96 -8.46
N ALA A 151 4.50 31.42 -9.67
CA ALA A 151 4.20 30.56 -10.82
C ALA A 151 5.36 29.59 -11.14
N LEU A 152 6.61 30.06 -11.06
CA LEU A 152 7.80 29.25 -11.30
C LEU A 152 8.02 28.20 -10.21
N TYR A 153 7.93 28.60 -8.93
CA TYR A 153 8.20 27.71 -7.79
C TYR A 153 7.07 26.72 -7.47
N TYR A 154 5.82 27.05 -7.80
CA TYR A 154 4.66 26.24 -7.41
C TYR A 154 3.94 25.62 -8.62
N GLY A 155 3.93 26.28 -9.78
CA GLY A 155 3.23 25.79 -10.96
C GLY A 155 3.77 24.45 -11.48
N LYS A 156 5.09 24.26 -11.47
CA LYS A 156 5.72 22.98 -11.89
C LYS A 156 5.49 21.84 -10.90
N TYR A 157 5.31 22.17 -9.62
CA TYR A 157 5.01 21.21 -8.57
C TYR A 157 3.56 20.73 -8.59
N GLN A 158 2.64 21.47 -9.21
CA GLN A 158 1.21 21.14 -9.20
C GLN A 158 0.91 19.75 -9.79
N THR A 159 1.52 19.42 -10.94
CA THR A 159 1.32 18.11 -11.59
C THR A 159 1.94 16.98 -10.78
N SER A 160 3.12 17.20 -10.19
CA SER A 160 3.77 16.22 -9.31
C SER A 160 2.99 16.03 -8.01
N ALA A 161 2.42 17.10 -7.45
CA ALA A 161 1.60 17.07 -6.25
C ALA A 161 0.35 16.19 -6.44
N ALA A 162 -0.30 16.22 -7.60
CA ALA A 162 -1.43 15.32 -7.88
C ALA A 162 -1.04 13.83 -7.82
N LYS A 163 0.14 13.48 -8.37
CA LYS A 163 0.66 12.10 -8.35
C LYS A 163 1.05 11.66 -6.94
N VAL A 164 1.79 12.51 -6.22
CA VAL A 164 2.20 12.23 -4.85
C VAL A 164 0.98 12.12 -3.94
N LYS A 165 0.01 13.02 -4.05
CA LYS A 165 -1.24 12.99 -3.26
C LYS A 165 -1.97 11.67 -3.40
N ARG A 166 -2.10 11.13 -4.62
CA ARG A 166 -2.75 9.83 -4.84
C ARG A 166 -2.06 8.70 -4.06
N VAL A 167 -0.73 8.69 -4.04
CA VAL A 167 0.05 7.67 -3.32
C VAL A 167 0.01 7.91 -1.81
N SER A 168 0.13 9.16 -1.36
CA SER A 168 0.03 9.54 0.05
C SER A 168 -1.33 9.15 0.65
N GLN A 169 -2.44 9.42 -0.04
CA GLN A 169 -3.77 9.01 0.41
C GLN A 169 -3.90 7.49 0.57
N MET A 170 -3.30 6.72 -0.35
CA MET A 170 -3.26 5.27 -0.24
C MET A 170 -2.47 4.80 0.98
N ILE A 171 -1.38 5.47 1.34
CA ILE A 171 -0.60 5.16 2.56
C ILE A 171 -1.37 5.58 3.82
N GLU A 172 -1.93 6.80 3.83
CA GLU A 172 -2.70 7.35 4.96
C GLU A 172 -3.83 6.42 5.37
N SER A 173 -4.56 5.84 4.39
CA SER A 173 -5.62 4.87 4.67
C SER A 173 -5.16 3.57 5.34
N ARG A 174 -3.85 3.31 5.40
CA ARG A 174 -3.24 2.07 5.93
C ARG A 174 -2.39 2.28 7.17
N VAL A 175 -2.29 3.51 7.68
CA VAL A 175 -1.41 3.85 8.82
C VAL A 175 -1.75 3.02 10.06
N ASP A 176 -3.04 2.70 10.27
CA ASP A 176 -3.50 1.92 11.42
C ASP A 176 -3.24 0.41 11.29
N VAL A 177 -2.95 -0.09 10.09
CA VAL A 177 -2.69 -1.52 9.84
C VAL A 177 -1.29 -1.89 10.33
N CYS A 178 -0.29 -1.07 9.99
CA CYS A 178 1.11 -1.39 10.25
C CYS A 178 1.95 -0.11 10.41
N HIS A 179 2.81 -0.08 11.44
CA HIS A 179 3.66 1.07 11.75
C HIS A 179 4.64 1.46 10.63
N GLU A 180 4.98 0.53 9.74
CA GLU A 180 5.81 0.75 8.57
C GLU A 180 5.20 1.81 7.64
N TYR A 181 3.87 1.92 7.56
CA TYR A 181 3.19 2.96 6.78
C TYR A 181 3.29 4.34 7.43
N ALA A 182 3.21 4.43 8.76
CA ALA A 182 3.42 5.67 9.50
C ALA A 182 4.85 6.22 9.27
N ASN A 183 5.84 5.33 9.38
CA ASN A 183 7.24 5.67 9.13
C ASN A 183 7.44 6.13 7.67
N LEU A 184 6.88 5.40 6.70
CA LEU A 184 6.94 5.80 5.30
C LEU A 184 6.32 7.20 5.10
N LEU A 185 5.16 7.48 5.68
CA LEU A 185 4.52 8.79 5.53
C LEU A 185 5.40 9.92 6.08
N ALA A 186 5.98 9.73 7.27
CA ALA A 186 6.91 10.70 7.86
C ALA A 186 8.16 10.91 6.98
N GLU A 187 8.73 9.83 6.44
CA GLU A 187 9.87 9.91 5.50
C GLU A 187 9.51 10.66 4.21
N LEU A 188 8.32 10.43 3.65
CA LEU A 188 7.86 11.14 2.45
C LEU A 188 7.67 12.64 2.71
N GLN A 189 7.12 13.00 3.88
CA GLN A 189 6.97 14.39 4.31
C GLN A 189 8.33 15.05 4.49
N GLN A 190 9.27 14.39 5.16
CA GLN A 190 10.64 14.91 5.32
C GLN A 190 11.34 15.08 3.97
N ASN A 191 11.18 14.11 3.05
CA ASN A 191 11.75 14.21 1.71
C ASN A 191 11.18 15.42 0.95
N TYR A 192 9.87 15.65 1.03
CA TYR A 192 9.26 16.85 0.45
C TYR A 192 9.87 18.14 0.99
N LEU A 193 10.04 18.24 2.32
CA LEU A 193 10.64 19.43 2.94
C LEU A 193 12.09 19.64 2.49
N ASN A 194 12.88 18.56 2.36
CA ASN A 194 14.25 18.62 1.89
C ASN A 194 14.35 19.12 0.43
N GLU A 195 13.50 18.59 -0.45
CA GLU A 195 13.42 19.01 -1.85
C GLU A 195 13.02 20.49 -1.96
N ARG A 196 12.03 20.94 -1.17
CA ARG A 196 11.61 22.34 -1.12
C ARG A 196 12.69 23.26 -0.55
N SER A 197 13.41 22.82 0.48
CA SER A 197 14.53 23.56 1.06
C SER A 197 15.62 23.82 0.04
N THR A 198 15.95 22.82 -0.79
CA THR A 198 16.94 22.94 -1.88
C THR A 198 16.58 24.06 -2.86
N ILE A 199 15.29 24.25 -3.15
CA ILE A 199 14.80 25.29 -4.06
C ILE A 199 14.83 26.68 -3.42
N MET A 200 14.41 26.79 -2.16
CA MET A 200 14.25 28.08 -1.49
C MET A 200 15.57 28.65 -0.93
N THR A 201 16.47 27.79 -0.45
CA THR A 201 17.70 28.21 0.26
C THR A 201 18.54 29.22 -0.52
N PRO A 202 18.85 29.04 -1.83
CA PRO A 202 19.65 30.01 -2.57
C PRO A 202 19.01 31.40 -2.65
N SER A 203 17.68 31.45 -2.79
CA SER A 203 16.92 32.71 -2.91
C SER A 203 16.85 33.42 -1.56
N VAL A 204 16.63 32.68 -0.48
CA VAL A 204 16.64 33.20 0.90
C VAL A 204 18.04 33.70 1.26
N ASP A 205 19.08 32.94 0.97
CA ASP A 205 20.48 33.35 1.22
C ASP A 205 20.86 34.62 0.46
N LYS A 206 20.39 34.75 -0.80
CA LYS A 206 20.58 35.97 -1.60
C LYS A 206 19.87 37.16 -0.95
N ALA A 207 18.60 37.01 -0.59
CA ALA A 207 17.83 38.06 0.09
C ALA A 207 18.46 38.47 1.42
N ILE A 208 18.93 37.52 2.24
CA ILE A 208 19.64 37.80 3.50
C ILE A 208 20.94 38.58 3.23
N LYS A 209 21.72 38.18 2.21
CA LYS A 209 22.95 38.90 1.83
C LYS A 209 22.65 40.31 1.34
N GLU A 210 21.58 40.51 0.58
CA GLU A 210 21.12 41.83 0.10
C GLU A 210 20.69 42.72 1.27
N ILE A 211 19.86 42.22 2.19
CA ILE A 211 19.45 42.95 3.40
C ILE A 211 20.68 43.34 4.23
N LYS A 212 21.62 42.40 4.43
CA LYS A 212 22.88 42.66 5.14
C LYS A 212 23.73 43.73 4.45
N ALA A 213 23.77 43.75 3.12
CA ALA A 213 24.50 44.76 2.35
C ALA A 213 23.83 46.13 2.43
N GLN A 214 22.50 46.19 2.38
CA GLN A 214 21.71 47.42 2.48
C GLN A 214 21.82 48.10 3.86
N HIS A 215 21.99 47.32 4.93
CA HIS A 215 22.05 47.84 6.31
C HIS A 215 23.48 47.87 6.90
N LYS A 216 24.52 48.02 6.07
CA LYS A 216 25.90 48.21 6.56
C LYS A 216 26.01 49.53 7.32
N GLY A 217 25.95 49.46 8.66
CA GLY A 217 26.24 50.58 9.57
C GLY A 217 25.07 51.03 10.44
N ASP A 218 23.85 50.54 10.19
CA ASP A 218 22.64 50.97 10.90
C ASP A 218 21.98 49.77 11.62
N HIS A 219 22.66 49.30 12.67
CA HIS A 219 22.27 48.09 13.41
C HIS A 219 20.94 48.26 14.19
N CYS A 220 20.48 49.50 14.40
CA CYS A 220 19.27 49.80 15.16
C CYS A 220 17.97 49.83 14.34
N THR A 221 18.06 49.84 13.01
CA THR A 221 16.89 49.96 12.10
C THR A 221 16.26 48.61 11.77
N LEU A 222 16.97 47.51 12.05
CA LEU A 222 16.52 46.13 11.79
C LEU A 222 15.58 45.54 12.86
N MET A 223 15.44 46.21 14.01
CA MET A 223 14.66 45.74 15.18
C MET A 223 13.48 46.63 15.58
N ARG A 224 13.16 47.68 14.79
CA ARG A 224 11.92 48.46 14.91
C ARG A 224 11.00 48.14 13.73
#